data_AF-A0A7C1SWS0-F1
#
_entry.id   AF-A0A7C1SWS0-F1
#
_cell.length_a   1.000
_cell.length_b   1.000
_cell.length_c   1.000
_cell.angle_alpha   90.00
_cell.angle_beta   90.00
_cell.angle_gamma   90.00
#
_symmetry.space_group_name_H-M   'P 1'
#
loop_
_entity.id
_entity.type
_entity.pdbx_description
1 polymer ?
#
loop_
_entity_poly.entity_id
_entity_poly.type
_entity_poly.pdbx_seq_one_letter_code
_entity_poly.pdbx_strand_id
1 'polypeptide(L)'
;MSELFHHVHVRHQNERFVFHDEERRLESPGEYRALLEERIAGSGLRFLDRRRSEVRVQRWEDGAVVSFLDEATYEWEGDRETTRGRASWVLRREGGRWVVVHVHISPAEPPTG
;
A
#
# COMPACT_ATOMS: atom_id res chain seq x y z
N MET A 1 -13.14 11.26 3.84
CA MET A 1 -11.87 10.94 3.14
C MET A 1 -11.07 12.23 3.05
N SER A 2 -9.88 12.33 3.67
CA SER A 2 -9.17 13.61 3.79
C SER A 2 -8.50 14.05 2.48
N GLU A 3 -8.61 15.34 2.17
CA GLU A 3 -8.31 16.05 0.92
C GLU A 3 -6.88 15.92 0.34
N LEU A 4 -5.96 15.22 1.02
CA LEU A 4 -4.60 14.99 0.52
C LEU A 4 -4.51 14.02 -0.67
N PHE A 5 -5.53 13.17 -0.88
CA PHE A 5 -5.54 12.18 -1.98
C PHE A 5 -6.13 12.70 -3.29
N HIS A 6 -6.76 13.88 -3.32
CA HIS A 6 -7.38 14.43 -4.54
C HIS A 6 -6.42 15.25 -5.42
N HIS A 7 -5.26 15.68 -4.92
CA HIS A 7 -4.37 16.60 -5.66
C HIS A 7 -2.93 16.12 -5.81
N VAL A 8 -2.61 14.91 -5.37
CA VAL A 8 -1.31 14.29 -5.61
C VAL A 8 -1.51 13.09 -6.53
N HIS A 9 -1.29 13.28 -7.83
CA HIS A 9 -1.03 12.17 -8.74
C HIS A 9 0.30 11.52 -8.33
N VAL A 10 0.22 10.59 -7.36
CA VAL A 10 1.36 9.75 -6.99
C VAL A 10 1.64 8.82 -8.17
N ARG A 11 2.84 8.92 -8.72
CA ARG A 11 3.29 7.98 -9.74
C ARG A 11 4.07 6.85 -9.07
N HIS A 12 3.75 5.62 -9.48
CA HIS A 12 4.43 4.40 -9.08
C HIS A 12 5.38 4.00 -10.21
N GLN A 13 6.66 4.37 -10.09
CA GLN A 13 7.64 4.14 -11.17
C GLN A 13 8.82 3.26 -10.74
N ASN A 14 9.41 3.52 -9.56
CA ASN A 14 10.64 2.85 -9.11
C ASN A 14 10.53 2.32 -7.67
N GLU A 15 9.32 1.96 -7.27
CA GLU A 15 9.03 1.58 -5.89
C GLU A 15 9.65 0.26 -5.51
N ARG A 16 10.18 0.21 -4.28
CA ARG A 16 10.51 -1.03 -3.59
C ARG A 16 9.44 -1.33 -2.56
N PHE A 17 8.97 -2.57 -2.53
CA PHE A 17 7.89 -3.00 -1.65
C PHE A 17 8.39 -4.01 -0.64
N VAL A 18 8.07 -3.78 0.63
CA VAL A 18 8.28 -4.73 1.71
C VAL A 18 6.92 -4.98 2.34
N PHE A 19 6.47 -6.23 2.26
CA PHE A 19 5.23 -6.69 2.87
C PHE A 19 5.58 -7.74 3.92
N HIS A 20 4.84 -7.78 5.02
CA HIS A 20 5.12 -8.69 6.14
C HIS A 20 4.90 -10.17 5.80
N ASP A 21 4.08 -10.45 4.79
CA ASP A 21 3.69 -11.76 4.30
C ASP A 21 4.49 -12.16 3.04
N GLU A 22 5.56 -11.42 2.73
CA GLU A 22 6.47 -11.72 1.63
C GLU A 22 7.89 -11.99 2.15
N GLU A 23 8.47 -13.12 1.74
CA GLU A 23 9.82 -13.53 2.18
C GLU A 23 10.93 -12.63 1.62
N ARG A 24 10.66 -11.95 0.50
CA ARG A 24 11.62 -11.08 -0.18
C ARG A 24 11.04 -9.70 -0.46
N ARG A 25 11.93 -8.71 -0.51
CA ARG A 25 11.60 -7.36 -1.02
C ARG A 25 11.30 -7.45 -2.52
N LEU A 26 10.25 -6.78 -2.96
CA LEU A 26 9.94 -6.64 -4.38
C LEU A 26 10.69 -5.43 -4.93
N GLU A 27 11.43 -5.66 -6.01
CA GLU A 27 12.34 -4.66 -6.57
C GLU A 27 11.65 -3.77 -7.62
N SER A 28 10.38 -3.97 -7.96
CA SER A 28 9.71 -3.09 -8.93
C SER A 28 8.18 -3.12 -8.83
N PRO A 29 7.49 -2.10 -9.38
CA PRO A 29 6.04 -2.16 -9.58
C PRO A 29 5.60 -3.34 -10.45
N GLY A 30 6.46 -3.82 -11.36
CA GLY A 30 6.20 -5.01 -12.19
C GLY A 30 6.18 -6.30 -11.35
N GLU A 31 7.13 -6.46 -10.44
CA GLU A 31 7.13 -7.59 -9.49
C GLU A 31 5.91 -7.55 -8.58
N TYR A 32 5.54 -6.36 -8.08
CA TYR A 32 4.32 -6.21 -7.29
C TYR A 32 3.06 -6.58 -8.07
N ARG A 33 2.96 -6.14 -9.34
CA ARG A 33 1.80 -6.50 -10.18
C ARG A 33 1.75 -7.99 -10.46
N ALA A 34 2.88 -8.62 -10.81
CA ALA A 34 2.94 -10.06 -11.04
C ALA A 34 2.52 -10.85 -9.79
N LEU A 35 2.97 -10.43 -8.61
CA LEU A 35 2.56 -11.03 -7.34
C LEU A 35 1.04 -10.88 -7.09
N LEU A 36 0.49 -9.69 -7.31
CA LEU A 36 -0.95 -9.47 -7.20
C LEU A 36 -1.73 -10.34 -8.19
N GLU A 37 -1.28 -10.41 -9.44
CA GLU A 37 -1.88 -11.25 -10.46
C GLU A 37 -1.83 -12.72 -10.06
N GLU A 38 -0.72 -13.23 -9.52
CA GLU A 38 -0.61 -14.59 -8.99
C GLU A 38 -1.59 -14.86 -7.85
N ARG A 39 -1.66 -13.94 -6.87
CA ARG A 39 -2.57 -14.07 -5.71
C ARG A 39 -4.06 -13.94 -6.08
N ILE A 40 -4.37 -13.20 -7.14
CA ILE A 40 -5.75 -12.94 -7.59
C ILE A 40 -6.20 -13.95 -8.66
N ALA A 41 -5.28 -14.48 -9.47
CA ALA A 41 -5.58 -15.39 -10.54
C ALA A 41 -6.19 -16.68 -9.98
N GLY A 42 -7.43 -16.96 -10.36
CA GLY A 42 -8.15 -18.16 -9.94
C GLY A 42 -8.60 -18.18 -8.48
N SER A 43 -8.22 -17.19 -7.64
CA SER A 43 -8.65 -17.16 -6.23
C SER A 43 -10.09 -16.68 -6.06
N GLY A 44 -10.67 -16.00 -7.06
CA GLY A 44 -11.99 -15.38 -6.92
C GLY A 44 -11.98 -14.16 -6.00
N LEU A 45 -10.79 -13.68 -5.61
CA LEU A 45 -10.63 -12.53 -4.72
C LEU A 45 -11.16 -11.25 -5.37
N ARG A 46 -12.04 -10.55 -4.66
CA ARG A 46 -12.61 -9.27 -5.08
C ARG A 46 -12.41 -8.22 -4.00
N PHE A 47 -11.73 -7.13 -4.34
CA PHE A 47 -11.68 -5.95 -3.47
C PHE A 47 -13.06 -5.29 -3.43
N LEU A 48 -13.63 -5.17 -2.24
CA LEU A 48 -14.95 -4.58 -2.00
C LEU A 48 -14.83 -3.13 -1.54
N ASP A 49 -13.98 -2.89 -0.54
CA ASP A 49 -13.78 -1.56 0.04
C ASP A 49 -12.33 -1.38 0.49
N ARG A 50 -11.90 -0.12 0.53
CA ARG A 50 -10.60 0.26 1.09
C ARG A 50 -10.67 1.62 1.74
N ARG A 51 -10.24 1.67 3.00
CA ARG A 51 -10.22 2.88 3.81
C ARG A 51 -8.83 3.15 4.36
N ARG A 52 -8.42 4.42 4.33
CA ARG A 52 -7.20 4.90 4.98
C ARG A 52 -7.54 5.86 6.10
N SER A 53 -6.92 5.68 7.25
CA SER A 53 -7.12 6.50 8.44
C SER A 53 -5.81 6.74 9.18
N GLU A 54 -5.83 7.54 10.25
CA GLU A 54 -4.63 7.88 11.05
C GLU A 54 -3.46 8.43 10.21
N VAL A 55 -3.78 9.18 9.15
CA VAL A 55 -2.77 9.68 8.21
C VAL A 55 -1.85 10.68 8.90
N ARG A 56 -0.55 10.41 8.85
CA ARG A 56 0.52 11.31 9.31
C ARG A 56 1.49 11.57 8.17
N VAL A 57 1.95 12.80 8.07
CA VAL A 57 2.90 13.23 7.03
C VAL A 57 4.09 13.90 7.70
N GLN A 58 5.28 13.37 7.43
CA GLN A 58 6.56 13.95 7.84
C GLN A 58 7.31 14.38 6.57
N ARG A 59 7.64 15.66 6.45
CA ARG A 59 8.26 16.22 5.23
C ARG A 59 9.68 16.68 5.50
N TRP A 60 10.51 16.60 4.47
CA TRP A 60 11.78 17.32 4.35
C TRP A 60 11.84 17.98 2.97
N GLU A 61 12.98 18.58 2.61
CA GLU A 61 13.12 19.45 1.43
C GLU A 61 12.58 18.82 0.13
N ASP A 62 13.02 17.60 -0.19
CA ASP A 62 12.72 16.91 -1.44
C ASP A 62 11.93 15.62 -1.26
N GLY A 63 11.44 15.35 -0.05
CA GLY A 63 10.82 14.08 0.28
C GLY A 63 9.79 14.14 1.40
N ALA A 64 9.04 13.05 1.54
CA ALA A 64 8.08 12.87 2.61
C ALA A 64 7.94 11.39 3.00
N VAL A 65 7.62 11.13 4.26
CA VAL A 65 7.05 9.85 4.71
C VAL A 65 5.59 10.09 5.05
N VAL A 66 4.71 9.33 4.42
CA VAL A 66 3.28 9.27 4.74
C VAL A 66 3.03 7.93 5.42
N SER A 67 2.53 7.95 6.66
CA SER A 67 2.08 6.74 7.34
C SER A 67 0.58 6.78 7.58
N PHE A 68 -0.07 5.63 7.50
CA PHE A 68 -1.51 5.50 7.70
C PHE A 68 -1.91 4.08 8.09
N LEU A 69 -3.08 3.94 8.69
CA LEU A 69 -3.76 2.67 8.85
C LEU A 69 -4.56 2.40 7.56
N ASP A 70 -4.30 1.28 6.90
CA ASP A 70 -4.99 0.78 5.73
C ASP A 70 -5.92 -0.34 6.15
N GLU A 71 -7.21 -0.21 5.87
CA GLU A 71 -8.24 -1.22 6.11
C GLU A 71 -8.79 -1.62 4.74
N ALA A 72 -8.74 -2.90 4.41
CA ALA A 72 -9.19 -3.42 3.13
C ALA A 72 -10.17 -4.57 3.37
N THR A 73 -11.33 -4.47 2.73
CA THR A 73 -12.33 -5.54 2.74
C THR A 73 -12.30 -6.24 1.39
N TYR A 74 -12.15 -7.55 1.40
CA TYR A 74 -12.22 -8.39 0.22
C TYR A 74 -13.23 -9.52 0.41
N GLU A 75 -13.72 -10.03 -0.72
CA GLU A 75 -14.52 -11.24 -0.80
C GLU A 75 -13.65 -12.34 -1.40
N TRP A 76 -13.64 -13.52 -0.77
CA TRP A 76 -12.91 -14.70 -1.20
C TRP A 76 -13.76 -15.95 -0.93
N GLU A 77 -13.97 -16.79 -1.95
CA GLU A 77 -14.82 -18.00 -1.88
C GLU A 77 -16.25 -17.78 -1.31
N GLY A 78 -16.77 -16.56 -1.39
CA GLY A 78 -18.08 -16.18 -0.86
C GLY A 78 -18.04 -15.63 0.57
N ASP A 79 -16.90 -15.72 1.25
CA ASP A 79 -16.66 -15.12 2.55
C ASP A 79 -16.10 -13.71 2.41
N ARG A 80 -16.48 -12.84 3.35
CA ARG A 80 -15.98 -11.46 3.42
C ARG A 80 -15.02 -11.32 4.58
N GLU A 81 -13.82 -10.86 4.26
CA GLU A 81 -12.77 -10.64 5.24
C GLU A 81 -12.33 -9.17 5.19
N THR A 82 -12.03 -8.62 6.37
CA THR A 82 -11.45 -7.27 6.49
C THR A 82 -10.09 -7.38 7.15
N THR A 83 -9.05 -6.94 6.44
CA THR A 83 -7.69 -6.87 6.96
C THR A 83 -7.32 -5.44 7.32
N ARG A 84 -6.39 -5.32 8.28
CA ARG A 84 -5.83 -4.04 8.71
C ARG A 84 -4.31 -4.10 8.67
N GLY A 85 -3.72 -3.14 7.96
CA GLY A 85 -2.28 -2.97 7.87
C GLY A 85 -1.84 -1.56 8.25
N ARG A 86 -0.64 -1.41 8.80
CA ARG A 86 0.04 -0.12 8.93
C ARG A 86 0.94 0.06 7.73
N ALA A 87 0.68 1.10 6.95
CA ALA A 87 1.47 1.43 5.76
C ALA A 87 2.35 2.64 6.02
N SER A 88 3.57 2.59 5.48
CA SER A 88 4.51 3.70 5.37
C SER A 88 4.96 3.85 3.92
N TRP A 89 4.66 4.99 3.32
CA TRP A 89 5.07 5.34 1.97
C TRP A 89 6.13 6.42 2.03
N VAL A 90 7.29 6.16 1.44
CA VAL A 90 8.35 7.16 1.24
C VAL A 90 8.17 7.77 -0.14
N LEU A 91 8.13 9.08 -0.20
CA LEU A 91 7.96 9.86 -1.41
C LEU A 91 9.18 10.74 -1.65
N ARG A 92 9.47 10.96 -2.93
CA ARG A 92 10.44 11.94 -3.42
C ARG A 92 9.77 12.89 -4.40
N ARG A 93 10.23 14.14 -4.45
CA ARG A 93 9.80 15.12 -5.43
C ARG A 93 10.65 15.03 -6.69
N GLU A 94 10.04 14.69 -7.82
CA GLU A 94 10.69 14.57 -9.13
C GLU A 94 9.93 15.41 -10.16
N GLY A 95 10.61 16.35 -10.82
CA GLY A 95 9.98 17.21 -11.83
C GLY A 95 8.75 17.97 -11.30
N GLY A 96 8.79 18.37 -10.02
CA GLY A 96 7.68 19.05 -9.35
C GLY A 96 6.54 18.14 -8.87
N ARG A 97 6.64 16.82 -9.06
CA ARG A 97 5.61 15.83 -8.71
C ARG A 97 6.09 14.92 -7.60
N TRP A 98 5.16 14.41 -6.79
CA TRP A 98 5.48 13.40 -5.78
C TRP A 98 5.44 12.01 -6.42
N VAL A 99 6.50 11.24 -6.21
CA VAL A 99 6.66 9.87 -6.67
C VAL A 99 6.89 9.03 -5.41
N VAL A 100 6.14 7.95 -5.24
CA VAL A 100 6.44 6.99 -4.17
C VAL A 100 7.66 6.18 -4.63
N VAL A 101 8.62 6.02 -3.72
CA VAL A 101 9.90 5.34 -3.99
C VAL A 101 10.08 4.11 -3.11
N HIS A 102 9.33 4.03 -2.00
CA HIS A 102 9.33 2.87 -1.12
C HIS A 102 7.98 2.72 -0.43
N VAL A 103 7.51 1.48 -0.33
CA VAL A 103 6.30 1.10 0.39
C VAL A 103 6.66 0.00 1.39
N HIS A 104 6.25 0.19 2.64
CA HIS A 104 6.30 -0.81 3.68
C HIS A 104 4.91 -1.01 4.27
N ILE A 105 4.44 -2.26 4.41
CA ILE A 105 3.17 -2.59 5.07
C ILE A 105 3.40 -3.71 6.09
N SER A 106 2.94 -3.48 7.32
CA SER A 106 2.91 -4.48 8.39
C SER A 106 1.48 -4.73 8.86
N PRO A 107 1.20 -5.81 9.61
CA PRO A 107 -0.09 -5.99 10.27
C PRO A 107 -0.36 -4.83 11.24
N ALA A 108 -1.63 -4.46 11.41
CA ALA A 108 -2.02 -3.48 12.42
C ALA A 108 -2.18 -4.10 13.82
N GLU A 109 -2.48 -5.39 13.88
CA GLU A 109 -2.66 -6.21 15.07
C GLU A 109 -1.75 -7.46 14.94
N PRO A 110 -1.22 -8.03 16.02
CA PRO A 110 -0.47 -9.29 15.95
C PRO A 110 -1.39 -10.41 15.40
N PRO A 111 -0.84 -11.42 14.70
CA PRO A 111 -1.63 -12.58 14.30
C PRO A 111 -2.31 -13.16 15.54
N THR A 112 -3.62 -13.31 15.52
CA THR A 112 -4.32 -14.11 16.52
C THR A 112 -3.87 -15.55 16.33
N GLY A 113 -3.03 -16.04 17.24
CA GLY A 113 -2.56 -17.43 17.27
C GLY A 113 -3.65 -18.41 17.68
#